data_AF-A0A4Q5BCL0-F1
#
_entry.id   AF-A0A4Q5BCL0-F1
#
_cell.length_a   1.000
_cell.length_b   1.000
_cell.length_c   1.000
_cell.angle_alpha   90.00
_cell.angle_beta   90.00
_cell.angle_gamma   90.00
#
_symmetry.space_group_name_H-M   'P 1'
#
loop_
_entity.id
_entity.type
_entity.pdbx_description
1 polymer ?
#
loop_
_entity_poly.entity_id
_entity_poly.type
_entity_poly.pdbx_seq_one_letter_code
_entity_poly.pdbx_strand_id
1 'polypeptide(L)'
;MSRVKLNLPGFTEFRRDAGTRRAVEQTAEQVAARANSMASTTIKAGKPVYSVAPPISTQVGSIALVTTRGNLAATIDNAAHNTLLKAVGGA
;
A
#
# COMPACT_ATOMS: atom_id res chain seq x y z
N MET A 1 -10.49 -37.19 -13.58
CA MET A 1 -10.14 -35.78 -13.32
C MET A 1 -8.75 -35.52 -13.90
N SER A 2 -8.58 -34.58 -14.82
CA SER A 2 -7.25 -34.21 -15.31
C SER A 2 -6.55 -33.30 -14.30
N ARG A 3 -5.28 -33.57 -14.01
CA ARG A 3 -4.47 -32.78 -13.08
C ARG A 3 -3.88 -31.60 -13.86
N VAL A 4 -4.46 -30.41 -13.69
CA VAL A 4 -3.91 -29.17 -14.26
C VAL A 4 -2.66 -28.80 -13.46
N LYS A 5 -1.52 -28.60 -14.14
CA LYS A 5 -0.28 -28.10 -13.54
C LYS A 5 -0.15 -26.61 -13.80
N LEU A 6 0.11 -25.83 -12.75
CA LEU A 6 0.39 -24.41 -12.86
C LEU A 6 1.76 -24.20 -13.53
N ASN A 7 1.79 -23.42 -14.61
CA ASN A 7 3.04 -22.87 -15.14
C ASN A 7 3.51 -21.73 -14.22
N LEU A 8 4.29 -22.09 -13.20
CA LEU A 8 4.75 -21.15 -12.19
C LEU A 8 5.60 -19.98 -12.77
N PRO A 9 6.51 -20.20 -13.74
CA PRO A 9 7.18 -19.11 -14.45
C PRO A 9 6.21 -18.12 -15.11
N GLY A 10 5.30 -18.61 -15.95
CA GLY A 10 4.34 -17.73 -16.65
C GLY A 10 3.40 -17.00 -15.71
N PHE A 11 2.98 -17.65 -14.61
CA PHE A 11 2.20 -17.00 -13.56
C PHE A 11 2.99 -15.89 -12.83
N THR A 12 4.29 -16.10 -12.63
CA THR A 12 5.15 -15.09 -11.98
C THR A 12 5.39 -13.89 -12.90
N GLU A 13 5.58 -14.12 -14.20
CA GLU A 13 5.69 -13.05 -15.20
C GLU A 13 4.41 -12.22 -15.26
N PHE A 14 3.25 -12.87 -15.28
CA PHE A 14 1.97 -12.17 -15.19
C PHE A 14 1.90 -11.30 -13.94
N ARG A 15 2.32 -11.79 -12.76
CA ARG A 15 2.29 -10.98 -11.52
C ARG A 15 3.26 -9.79 -11.49
N ARG A 16 4.19 -9.71 -12.45
CA ARG A 16 5.14 -8.60 -12.64
C ARG A 16 4.75 -7.69 -13.80
N ASP A 17 3.72 -8.03 -14.56
CA ASP A 17 3.32 -7.29 -15.73
C ASP A 17 2.85 -5.87 -15.36
N ALA A 18 2.85 -4.97 -16.35
CA ALA A 18 2.52 -3.57 -16.13
C ALA A 18 1.07 -3.38 -15.61
N GLY A 19 0.13 -4.21 -16.06
CA GLY A 19 -1.26 -4.22 -15.63
C GLY A 19 -1.39 -4.63 -14.16
N THR A 20 -0.80 -5.76 -13.77
CA THR A 20 -0.80 -6.18 -12.36
C THR A 20 -0.12 -5.16 -11.46
N ARG A 21 1.02 -4.61 -11.89
CA ARG A 21 1.73 -3.57 -11.13
C ARG A 21 0.85 -2.34 -10.90
N ARG A 22 0.14 -1.88 -11.92
CA ARG A 22 -0.79 -0.75 -11.83
C ARG A 22 -1.97 -1.04 -10.90
N ALA A 23 -2.52 -2.25 -10.94
CA ALA A 23 -3.60 -2.64 -10.03
C ALA A 23 -3.15 -2.65 -8.55
N VAL A 24 -1.92 -3.13 -8.29
CA VAL A 24 -1.31 -3.08 -6.95
C VAL A 24 -1.09 -1.63 -6.49
N GLU A 25 -0.62 -0.75 -7.37
CA GLU A 25 -0.46 0.67 -7.11
C GLU A 25 -1.79 1.36 -6.78
N GLN A 26 -2.83 1.13 -7.59
CA GLN A 26 -4.19 1.65 -7.33
C GLN A 26 -4.74 1.20 -5.98
N THR A 27 -4.46 -0.04 -5.59
CA THR A 27 -4.87 -0.55 -4.27
C THR A 27 -4.15 0.22 -3.16
N ALA A 28 -2.85 0.50 -3.31
CA ALA A 28 -2.11 1.31 -2.34
C ALA A 28 -2.61 2.77 -2.30
N GLU A 29 -2.97 3.36 -3.44
CA GLU A 29 -3.58 4.70 -3.50
C GLU A 29 -4.90 4.76 -2.73
N GLN A 30 -5.74 3.73 -2.85
CA GLN A 30 -6.98 3.63 -2.07
C GLN A 30 -6.70 3.54 -0.57
N VAL A 31 -5.70 2.77 -0.16
CA VAL A 31 -5.29 2.67 1.26
C VAL A 31 -4.77 4.02 1.76
N ALA A 32 -3.94 4.71 0.96
CA ALA A 32 -3.46 6.04 1.30
C ALA A 32 -4.60 7.05 1.43
N ALA A 33 -5.58 7.02 0.51
CA ALA A 33 -6.76 7.87 0.57
C ALA A 33 -7.59 7.62 1.84
N ARG A 34 -7.80 6.35 2.22
CA ARG A 34 -8.44 5.98 3.48
C ARG A 34 -7.67 6.50 4.69
N ALA A 35 -6.36 6.28 4.74
CA ALA A 35 -5.51 6.80 5.81
C ALA A 35 -5.61 8.33 5.92
N ASN A 36 -5.59 9.03 4.78
CA ASN A 36 -5.75 10.48 4.72
C ASN A 36 -7.15 10.96 5.15
N SER A 37 -8.22 10.19 4.94
CA SER A 37 -9.56 10.52 5.46
C SER A 37 -9.69 10.32 6.98
N MET A 38 -8.84 9.48 7.55
CA MET A 38 -8.81 9.17 8.98
C MET A 38 -7.78 10.00 9.75
N ALA A 39 -6.92 10.72 9.02
CA ALA A 39 -5.84 11.52 9.56
C ALA A 39 -6.37 12.58 10.53
N SER A 40 -5.74 12.66 11.71
CA SER A 40 -6.10 13.67 12.70
C SER A 40 -5.77 15.08 12.20
N THR A 41 -6.71 16.00 12.41
CA THR A 41 -6.54 17.42 12.08
C THR A 41 -5.90 18.21 13.21
N THR A 42 -5.65 17.59 14.37
CA THR A 42 -5.18 18.27 15.59
C THR A 42 -3.69 18.08 15.87
N ILE A 43 -2.96 17.40 14.96
CA ILE A 43 -1.52 17.18 15.11
C ILE A 43 -0.77 18.50 15.03
N LYS A 44 -0.03 18.84 16.09
CA LYS A 44 0.76 20.09 16.19
C LYS A 44 1.84 20.23 15.12
N ALA A 45 2.34 19.12 14.59
CA ALA A 45 3.37 19.09 13.55
C ALA A 45 2.85 19.40 12.13
N GLY A 46 1.56 19.72 11.97
CA GLY A 46 0.93 20.02 10.69
C GLY A 46 -0.05 18.93 10.24
N LYS A 47 -0.50 19.02 8.98
CA LYS A 47 -1.45 18.05 8.42
C LYS A 47 -0.76 16.71 8.11
N PRO A 48 -1.22 15.59 8.68
CA PRO A 48 -0.75 14.27 8.29
C PRO A 48 -1.10 13.99 6.83
N VAL A 49 -0.11 13.54 6.05
CA VAL A 49 -0.31 13.09 4.66
C VAL A 49 0.40 11.76 4.48
N TYR A 50 -0.37 10.75 4.08
CA TYR A 50 0.07 9.43 3.70
C TYR A 50 0.21 9.34 2.18
N SER A 51 1.34 8.81 1.71
CA SER A 51 1.66 8.72 0.29
C SER A 51 2.01 7.29 -0.12
N VAL A 52 1.90 7.02 -1.41
CA VAL A 52 2.30 5.74 -2.00
C VAL A 52 3.72 5.87 -2.53
N ALA A 53 4.59 4.93 -2.16
CA ALA A 53 5.91 4.79 -2.75
C ALA A 53 5.79 4.07 -4.11
N PRO A 54 6.68 4.38 -5.09
CA PRO A 54 6.67 3.73 -6.38
C PRO A 54 6.67 2.19 -6.27
N PRO A 55 5.80 1.48 -7.01
CA PRO A 55 5.71 0.04 -6.93
C PRO A 55 6.99 -0.63 -7.46
N ILE A 56 7.46 -1.65 -6.77
CA ILE A 56 8.64 -2.44 -7.13
C ILE A 56 8.26 -3.87 -7.50
N SER A 57 8.93 -4.43 -8.50
CA SER A 57 8.85 -5.85 -8.80
C SER A 57 9.77 -6.63 -7.88
N THR A 58 9.32 -7.83 -7.48
CA THR A 58 10.05 -8.77 -6.64
C THR A 58 10.20 -10.10 -7.36
N GLN A 59 10.94 -11.03 -6.75
CA GLN A 59 11.04 -12.40 -7.24
C GLN A 59 9.69 -13.13 -7.34
N VAL A 60 8.63 -12.64 -6.69
CA VAL A 60 7.32 -13.32 -6.65
C VAL A 60 6.16 -12.52 -7.28
N GLY A 61 6.35 -11.26 -7.64
CA GLY A 61 5.29 -10.40 -8.19
C GLY A 61 5.62 -8.91 -8.07
N SER A 62 4.62 -8.10 -7.70
CA SER A 62 4.76 -6.65 -7.52
C SER A 62 4.28 -6.22 -6.13
N ILE A 63 4.93 -5.20 -5.54
CA ILE A 63 4.59 -4.64 -4.23
C ILE A 63 4.51 -3.12 -4.35
N ALA A 64 3.49 -2.51 -3.74
CA ALA A 64 3.39 -1.07 -3.49
C ALA A 64 3.31 -0.84 -1.97
N LEU A 65 3.82 0.31 -1.51
CA LEU A 65 3.89 0.63 -0.09
C LEU A 65 3.20 1.97 0.18
N VAL A 66 2.35 2.01 1.20
CA VAL A 66 1.85 3.27 1.78
C VAL A 66 2.76 3.65 2.94
N THR A 67 3.20 4.91 2.98
CA THR A 67 4.21 5.35 3.93
C THR A 67 3.92 6.73 4.52
N THR A 68 4.49 6.98 5.69
CA THR A 68 4.58 8.30 6.33
C THR A 68 5.88 9.03 5.99
N ARG A 69 6.76 8.40 5.20
CA ARG A 69 8.11 8.92 4.92
C ARG A 69 8.04 10.30 4.28
N GLY A 70 8.79 11.24 4.84
CA GLY A 70 8.79 12.64 4.40
C GLY A 70 7.69 13.50 5.03
N ASN A 71 6.83 12.94 5.89
CA ASN A 71 5.85 13.70 6.66
C ASN A 71 5.90 13.32 8.15
N LEU A 72 6.46 14.22 8.96
CA LEU A 72 6.57 14.03 10.41
C LEU A 72 5.18 13.96 11.08
N ALA A 73 4.22 14.75 10.63
CA ALA A 73 2.85 14.73 11.16
C ALA A 73 2.16 13.38 10.91
N ALA A 74 2.37 12.75 9.74
CA ALA A 74 1.88 11.41 9.44
C ALA A 74 2.54 10.34 10.31
N THR A 75 3.82 10.51 10.65
CA THR A 75 4.52 9.59 11.55
C THR A 75 3.94 9.66 12.97
N ILE A 76 3.70 10.88 13.47
CA ILE A 76 3.09 11.10 14.79
C ILE A 76 1.63 10.60 14.82
N ASP A 77 0.84 10.94 13.81
CA ASP A 77 -0.55 10.49 13.66
C ASP A 77 -0.64 8.96 13.65
N ASN A 78 0.16 8.30 12.82
CA ASN A 78 0.15 6.85 12.72
C ASN A 78 0.55 6.19 14.05
N ALA A 79 1.56 6.73 14.75
CA ALA A 79 2.00 6.20 16.04
C ALA A 79 0.94 6.34 17.14
N ALA A 80 0.16 7.43 17.12
CA ALA A 80 -0.87 7.69 18.11
C ALA A 80 -2.20 6.96 17.81
N HIS A 81 -2.51 6.74 16.53
CA HIS A 81 -3.86 6.33 16.11
C HIS A 81 -3.91 5.04 15.31
N ASN A 82 -2.76 4.42 15.02
CA ASN A 82 -2.64 3.23 14.17
C ASN A 82 -3.33 3.42 12.82
N THR A 83 -3.24 4.62 12.24
CA THR A 83 -4.00 5.04 11.05
C THR A 83 -3.78 4.11 9.86
N LEU A 84 -2.54 3.69 9.59
CA LEU A 84 -2.25 2.74 8.51
C LEU A 84 -2.83 1.35 8.76
N LEU A 85 -2.80 0.87 10.00
CA LEU A 85 -3.41 -0.40 10.37
C LEU A 85 -4.91 -0.37 10.14
N LYS A 86 -5.58 0.71 10.56
CA LYS A 86 -7.02 0.88 10.34
C LYS A 86 -7.37 1.06 8.86
N ALA A 87 -6.52 1.74 8.08
CA ALA A 87 -6.74 1.92 6.65
C ALA A 87 -6.75 0.60 5.85
N VAL A 88 -6.06 -0.43 6.36
CA VAL A 88 -6.09 -1.80 5.80
C VAL A 88 -7.14 -2.71 6.46
N GLY A 89 -7.97 -2.17 7.37
CA GLY A 89 -9.04 -2.90 8.05
C GLY A 89 -8.63 -3.61 9.34
N GLY A 90 -7.47 -3.29 9.91
CA GLY A 90 -7.06 -3.77 11.23
C GLY A 90 -7.81 -3.05 12.36
N ALA A 91 -7.93 -3.74 13.51
CA ALA A 91 -8.54 -3.23 14.73
C ALA A 91 -7.47 -2.63 15.66
#